data_AF-A0A9E3E800-F1
#
_entry.id   AF-A0A9E3E800-F1
#
_cell.length_a   1.000
_cell.length_b   1.000
_cell.length_c   1.000
_cell.angle_alpha   90.00
_cell.angle_beta   90.00
_cell.angle_gamma   90.00
#
_symmetry.space_group_name_H-M   'P 1'
#
loop_
_entity.id
_entity.type
_entity.pdbx_description
1 polymer ?
#
loop_
_entity_poly.entity_id
_entity_poly.type
_entity_poly.pdbx_seq_one_letter_code
_entity_poly.pdbx_strand_id
1 'polypeptide(L)'
;MRAYLLLVGFLAAAATLAEANSITIGQLEFLGTNPQGTSAFKVTLDSNGITASPLMLKNLVLSESGRAQSSGSITFPAAILFVAGPGFVLPACPCKYVQIDLFLPTQGRVFTLQLANGALFTTSSTPKFFLRPLPGQKFLSAGESAPIVLTSVPEPGAMALISGGLAVLCYRRR
;
A
#
# COMPACT_ATOMS: atom_id res chain seq x y z
N MET A 1 34.77 24.16 42.11
CA MET A 1 34.45 24.43 40.69
C MET A 1 34.90 23.24 39.85
N ARG A 2 34.16 22.12 39.83
CA ARG A 2 34.58 20.91 39.11
C ARG A 2 33.43 19.91 38.85
N ALA A 3 32.19 20.39 38.83
CA ALA A 3 31.00 19.53 38.78
C ALA A 3 30.04 19.85 37.62
N TYR A 4 30.36 20.82 36.75
CA TYR A 4 29.43 21.32 35.72
C TYR A 4 29.82 20.97 34.28
N LEU A 5 30.86 20.17 34.06
CA LEU A 5 31.33 19.81 32.70
C LEU A 5 30.91 18.42 32.23
N LEU A 6 30.23 17.62 33.06
CA LEU A 6 29.82 16.25 32.71
C LEU A 6 28.32 16.10 32.41
N LEU A 7 27.57 17.20 32.31
CA LEU A 7 26.12 17.17 32.09
C LEU A 7 25.69 17.51 30.65
N VAL A 8 26.65 17.68 29.73
CA VAL A 8 26.39 18.05 28.32
C VAL A 8 26.56 16.85 27.36
N GLY A 9 27.04 15.70 27.85
CA GLY A 9 27.39 14.55 27.00
C GLY A 9 26.30 13.49 26.76
N PHE A 10 25.11 13.61 27.36
CA PHE A 10 24.11 12.54 27.36
C PHE A 10 22.72 12.97 26.84
N LEU A 11 22.70 13.89 25.87
CA LEU A 11 21.55 14.12 24.99
C LEU A 11 21.90 13.70 23.56
N ALA A 12 22.49 12.52 23.41
CA ALA A 12 22.58 11.86 22.11
C ALA A 12 21.19 11.30 21.76
N ALA A 13 20.43 12.15 21.06
CA ALA A 13 19.31 11.86 20.19
C ALA A 13 18.83 10.39 20.19
N ALA A 14 17.82 10.10 21.01
CA ALA A 14 16.84 9.09 20.64
C ALA A 14 16.02 9.67 19.47
N ALA A 15 16.61 9.71 18.28
CA ALA A 15 15.83 9.88 17.06
C ALA A 15 15.02 8.59 16.92
N THR A 16 13.80 8.59 17.45
CA THR A 16 12.83 7.56 17.11
C THR A 16 12.63 7.65 15.62
N LEU A 17 13.18 6.70 14.87
CA LEU A 17 12.79 6.46 13.49
C LEU A 17 11.30 6.14 13.53
N ALA A 18 10.47 7.15 13.28
CA ALA A 18 9.04 6.97 13.12
C ALA A 18 8.85 6.16 11.84
N GLU A 19 8.75 4.85 11.98
CA GLU A 19 8.41 3.95 10.88
C GLU A 19 6.95 4.24 10.48
N ALA A 20 6.74 4.63 9.23
CA ALA A 20 5.38 4.82 8.72
C ALA A 20 4.74 3.43 8.59
N ASN A 21 3.70 3.15 9.39
CA ASN A 21 2.98 1.88 9.32
C ASN A 21 2.13 1.75 8.04
N SER A 22 1.87 2.87 7.38
CA SER A 22 1.16 2.91 6.10
C SER A 22 1.47 4.17 5.31
N ILE A 23 1.33 4.07 3.99
CA ILE A 23 1.43 5.20 3.04
C ILE A 23 0.30 5.13 2.02
N THR A 24 -0.34 6.26 1.74
CA THR A 24 -1.36 6.36 0.69
C THR A 24 -0.68 6.70 -0.63
N ILE A 25 -0.87 5.89 -1.66
CA ILE A 25 -0.17 6.05 -2.95
C ILE A 25 -1.11 6.28 -4.14
N GLY A 26 -2.39 6.51 -3.86
CA GLY A 26 -3.38 6.66 -4.90
C GLY A 26 -4.81 6.46 -4.44
N GLN A 27 -5.71 6.33 -5.41
CA GLN A 27 -7.14 6.20 -5.22
C GLN A 27 -7.75 5.36 -6.35
N LEU A 28 -8.71 4.52 -5.99
CA LEU A 28 -9.59 3.80 -6.91
C LEU A 28 -10.98 4.43 -6.82
N GLU A 29 -11.55 4.81 -7.96
CA GLU A 29 -12.86 5.47 -8.07
C GLU A 29 -13.74 4.75 -9.08
N PHE A 30 -15.02 4.56 -8.75
CA PHE A 30 -16.04 4.13 -9.69
C PHE A 30 -16.69 5.35 -10.35
N LEU A 31 -16.52 5.51 -11.65
CA LEU A 31 -17.04 6.66 -12.40
C LEU A 31 -18.53 6.54 -12.73
N GLY A 32 -19.11 5.35 -12.58
CA GLY A 32 -20.51 5.06 -12.89
C GLY A 32 -20.68 4.14 -14.09
N THR A 33 -21.95 3.91 -14.44
CA THR A 33 -22.38 3.12 -15.59
C THR A 33 -23.21 4.01 -16.51
N ASN A 34 -22.89 4.02 -17.81
CA ASN A 34 -23.65 4.76 -18.81
C ASN A 34 -24.93 3.99 -19.23
N PRO A 35 -25.88 4.63 -19.95
CA PRO A 35 -27.10 3.97 -20.41
C PRO A 35 -26.89 2.74 -21.29
N GLN A 36 -25.73 2.64 -21.94
CA GLN A 36 -25.33 1.51 -22.78
C GLN A 36 -24.79 0.31 -21.96
N GLY A 37 -24.78 0.40 -20.63
CA GLY A 37 -24.28 -0.65 -19.75
C GLY A 37 -22.75 -0.72 -19.69
N THR A 38 -22.06 0.36 -20.07
CA THR A 38 -20.61 0.48 -19.92
C THR A 38 -20.28 1.14 -18.60
N SER A 39 -19.52 0.45 -17.76
CA SER A 39 -19.03 0.92 -16.48
C SER A 39 -17.57 1.34 -16.58
N ALA A 40 -17.14 2.30 -15.76
CA ALA A 40 -15.76 2.74 -15.77
C ALA A 40 -15.18 2.90 -14.36
N PHE A 41 -13.91 2.54 -14.20
CA PHE A 41 -13.14 2.70 -12.98
C PHE A 41 -11.86 3.44 -13.27
N LYS A 42 -11.56 4.45 -12.45
CA LYS A 42 -10.35 5.24 -12.55
C LYS A 42 -9.44 4.90 -11.39
N VAL A 43 -8.19 4.62 -11.71
CA VAL A 43 -7.13 4.39 -10.72
C VAL A 43 -6.10 5.48 -10.92
N THR A 44 -5.93 6.32 -9.91
CA THR A 44 -4.88 7.33 -9.88
C THR A 44 -3.81 6.87 -8.91
N LEU A 45 -2.55 6.84 -9.36
CA LEU A 45 -1.39 6.45 -8.56
C LEU A 45 -0.39 7.59 -8.58
N ASP A 46 -0.04 8.07 -7.40
CA ASP A 46 0.94 9.12 -7.21
C ASP A 46 1.68 8.90 -5.88
N SER A 47 3.00 8.90 -5.94
CA SER A 47 3.88 8.77 -4.78
C SER A 47 4.80 9.98 -4.58
N ASN A 48 4.55 11.07 -5.32
CA ASN A 48 5.31 12.31 -5.21
C ASN A 48 5.26 12.84 -3.76
N GLY A 49 6.43 13.17 -3.22
CA GLY A 49 6.58 13.62 -1.83
C GLY A 49 6.41 12.52 -0.78
N ILE A 50 6.10 11.28 -1.17
CA ILE A 50 5.94 10.13 -0.26
C ILE A 50 7.15 9.22 -0.36
N THR A 51 7.59 8.91 -1.58
CA THR A 51 8.75 8.05 -1.83
C THR A 51 9.95 8.86 -2.32
N ALA A 52 11.16 8.39 -2.02
CA ALA A 52 12.40 9.03 -2.46
C ALA A 52 12.63 8.92 -3.98
N SER A 53 11.94 7.98 -4.63
CA SER A 53 12.01 7.77 -6.08
C SER A 53 10.65 7.36 -6.63
N PRO A 54 10.38 7.61 -7.93
CA PRO A 54 9.15 7.14 -8.58
C PRO A 54 8.99 5.63 -8.44
N LEU A 55 7.77 5.20 -8.11
CA LEU A 55 7.45 3.77 -8.03
C LEU A 55 7.11 3.21 -9.40
N MET A 56 7.46 1.95 -9.61
CA MET A 56 7.07 1.18 -10.78
C MET A 56 6.20 0.00 -10.35
N LEU A 57 5.23 -0.38 -11.16
CA LEU A 57 4.47 -1.61 -11.05
C LEU A 57 4.78 -2.49 -12.25
N LYS A 58 4.99 -3.79 -11.99
CA LYS A 58 5.00 -4.81 -13.05
C LYS A 58 3.62 -4.94 -13.68
N ASN A 59 2.57 -4.82 -12.87
CA ASN A 59 1.20 -4.93 -13.31
C ASN A 59 0.24 -4.25 -12.33
N LEU A 60 -0.92 -3.83 -12.83
CA LEU A 60 -2.10 -3.47 -12.05
C LEU A 60 -3.28 -4.25 -12.62
N VAL A 61 -3.97 -5.00 -11.76
CA VAL A 61 -5.08 -5.86 -12.18
C VAL A 61 -6.34 -5.45 -11.46
N LEU A 62 -7.36 -5.03 -12.21
CA LEU A 62 -8.70 -4.80 -11.70
C LEU A 62 -9.55 -6.05 -11.93
N SER A 63 -10.21 -6.52 -10.88
CA SER A 63 -11.03 -7.73 -10.91
C SER A 63 -12.43 -7.48 -10.38
N GLU A 64 -13.41 -8.01 -11.09
CA GLU A 64 -14.83 -7.87 -10.78
C GLU A 64 -15.58 -9.12 -11.24
N SER A 65 -16.40 -9.68 -10.35
CA SER A 65 -17.24 -10.86 -10.64
C SER A 65 -16.50 -12.05 -11.29
N GLY A 66 -15.25 -12.29 -10.88
CA GLY A 66 -14.41 -13.40 -11.39
C GLY A 66 -13.73 -13.13 -12.73
N ARG A 67 -13.91 -11.95 -13.33
CA ARG A 67 -13.15 -11.49 -14.49
C ARG A 67 -12.13 -10.45 -14.08
N ALA A 68 -11.04 -10.35 -14.84
CA ALA A 68 -9.94 -9.48 -14.53
C ALA A 68 -9.39 -8.80 -15.80
N GLN A 69 -8.96 -7.55 -15.66
CA GLN A 69 -8.26 -6.80 -16.69
C GLN A 69 -6.94 -6.29 -16.13
N SER A 70 -5.88 -6.42 -16.93
CA SER A 70 -4.52 -5.97 -16.61
C SER A 70 -4.21 -4.68 -17.37
N SER A 71 -3.50 -3.77 -16.72
CA SER A 71 -2.92 -2.58 -17.36
C SER A 71 -1.55 -2.82 -17.98
N GLY A 72 -0.89 -3.93 -17.67
CA GLY A 72 0.54 -4.10 -17.85
C GLY A 72 1.37 -3.21 -16.90
N SER A 73 2.64 -3.04 -17.22
CA SER A 73 3.58 -2.28 -16.38
C SER A 73 3.31 -0.78 -16.40
N ILE A 74 3.45 -0.13 -15.25
CA ILE A 74 3.14 1.29 -15.05
C ILE A 74 4.27 1.94 -14.25
N THR A 75 4.57 3.21 -14.52
CA THR A 75 5.47 4.05 -13.72
C THR A 75 4.69 5.24 -13.15
N PHE A 76 4.95 5.61 -11.90
CA PHE A 76 4.24 6.69 -11.21
C PHE A 76 4.81 8.06 -11.62
N PRO A 77 3.98 9.13 -11.65
CA PRO A 77 2.53 9.13 -11.45
C PRO A 77 1.76 8.61 -12.69
N ALA A 78 0.59 8.00 -12.47
CA ALA A 78 -0.23 7.44 -13.55
C ALA A 78 -1.73 7.50 -13.24
N ALA A 79 -2.54 7.64 -14.30
CA ALA A 79 -4.00 7.50 -14.25
C ALA A 79 -4.44 6.42 -15.25
N ILE A 80 -5.14 5.40 -14.76
CA ILE A 80 -5.53 4.22 -15.53
C ILE A 80 -7.05 4.12 -15.53
N LEU A 81 -7.61 3.91 -16.72
CA LEU A 81 -9.05 3.71 -16.91
C LEU A 81 -9.33 2.25 -17.25
N PHE A 82 -10.12 1.59 -16.41
CA PHE A 82 -10.69 0.27 -16.69
C PHE A 82 -12.13 0.44 -17.14
N VAL A 83 -12.48 -0.23 -18.24
CA VAL A 83 -13.81 -0.14 -18.85
C VAL A 83 -14.42 -1.53 -18.85
N ALA A 84 -15.69 -1.59 -18.44
CA ALA A 84 -16.43 -2.82 -18.25
C ALA A 84 -17.78 -2.74 -18.95
N GLY A 85 -18.34 -3.88 -19.36
CA GLY A 85 -19.61 -3.94 -20.07
C GLY A 85 -19.57 -4.75 -21.37
N PRO A 86 -20.59 -4.65 -22.23
CA PRO A 86 -20.66 -5.40 -23.47
C PRO A 86 -19.44 -5.14 -24.36
N GLY A 87 -18.78 -6.21 -24.81
CA GLY A 87 -17.56 -6.13 -25.64
C GLY A 87 -16.26 -5.92 -24.85
N PHE A 88 -16.31 -5.76 -23.53
CA PHE A 88 -15.14 -5.68 -22.67
C PHE A 88 -14.91 -6.97 -21.88
N VAL A 89 -13.69 -7.14 -21.37
CA VAL A 89 -13.31 -8.29 -20.55
C VAL A 89 -14.09 -8.25 -19.22
N LEU A 90 -14.11 -7.09 -18.58
CA LEU A 90 -14.85 -6.87 -17.33
C LEU A 90 -16.36 -6.77 -17.60
N PRO A 91 -17.23 -7.36 -16.76
CA PRO A 91 -18.67 -7.31 -16.94
C PRO A 91 -19.26 -5.94 -16.55
N ALA A 92 -20.51 -5.67 -16.94
CA ALA A 92 -21.17 -4.42 -16.55
C ALA A 92 -21.49 -4.40 -15.04
N CYS A 93 -21.28 -3.27 -14.36
CA CYS A 93 -21.73 -3.07 -12.97
C CYS A 93 -23.24 -2.87 -12.90
N PRO A 94 -23.91 -3.64 -12.01
CA PRO A 94 -24.00 -3.21 -10.62
C PRO A 94 -23.11 -4.05 -9.69
N CYS A 95 -21.92 -3.53 -9.40
CA CYS A 95 -20.89 -4.24 -8.65
C CYS A 95 -21.10 -4.14 -7.14
N LYS A 96 -21.01 -5.28 -6.43
CA LYS A 96 -21.03 -5.31 -4.95
C LYS A 96 -19.69 -4.92 -4.33
N TYR A 97 -18.61 -5.13 -5.07
CA TYR A 97 -17.27 -4.66 -4.77
C TYR A 97 -16.42 -4.82 -6.02
N VAL A 98 -15.28 -4.13 -6.05
CA VAL A 98 -14.22 -4.34 -7.04
C VAL A 98 -12.92 -4.51 -6.29
N GLN A 99 -12.08 -5.42 -6.77
CA GLN A 99 -10.74 -5.64 -6.23
C GLN A 99 -9.70 -5.07 -7.20
N ILE A 100 -8.64 -4.49 -6.66
CA ILE A 100 -7.45 -4.15 -7.43
C ILE A 100 -6.21 -4.71 -6.75
N ASP A 101 -5.38 -5.38 -7.56
CA ASP A 101 -4.12 -5.98 -7.14
C ASP A 101 -2.97 -5.22 -7.80
N LEU A 102 -2.03 -4.72 -6.99
CA LEU A 102 -0.80 -4.10 -7.47
C LEU A 102 0.31 -5.15 -7.49
N PHE A 103 1.13 -5.20 -8.53
CA PHE A 103 2.26 -6.12 -8.61
C PHE A 103 3.56 -5.34 -8.59
N LEU A 104 4.25 -5.33 -7.46
CA LEU A 104 5.51 -4.60 -7.28
C LEU A 104 6.69 -5.34 -7.94
N PRO A 105 7.76 -4.62 -8.34
CA PRO A 105 8.83 -5.16 -9.17
C PRO A 105 9.86 -5.97 -8.36
N THR A 106 9.39 -6.94 -7.59
CA THR A 106 10.20 -7.87 -6.80
C THR A 106 9.99 -9.31 -7.24
N GLN A 107 10.89 -10.21 -6.84
CA GLN A 107 10.70 -11.67 -6.89
C GLN A 107 10.36 -12.25 -5.51
N GLY A 108 10.60 -11.48 -4.44
CA GLY A 108 10.28 -11.86 -3.07
C GLY A 108 8.80 -11.62 -2.74
N ARG A 109 8.38 -12.08 -1.56
CA ARG A 109 7.02 -11.84 -1.05
C ARG A 109 6.81 -10.41 -0.57
N VAL A 110 7.88 -9.69 -0.31
CA VAL A 110 7.89 -8.29 0.14
C VAL A 110 8.66 -7.41 -0.83
N PHE A 111 8.35 -6.11 -0.79
CA PHE A 111 9.03 -5.07 -1.53
C PHE A 111 9.40 -3.94 -0.56
N THR A 112 10.67 -3.56 -0.56
CA THR A 112 11.20 -2.48 0.28
C THR A 112 11.51 -1.28 -0.58
N LEU A 113 11.08 -0.11 -0.13
CA LEU A 113 11.29 1.17 -0.79
C LEU A 113 11.74 2.21 0.22
N GLN A 114 12.42 3.25 -0.25
CA GLN A 114 12.79 4.39 0.58
C GLN A 114 11.72 5.48 0.50
N LEU A 115 11.27 5.94 1.66
CA LEU A 115 10.37 7.07 1.81
C LEU A 115 11.12 8.39 1.59
N ALA A 116 10.40 9.46 1.27
CA ALA A 116 10.98 10.78 1.03
C ALA A 116 11.73 11.35 2.26
N ASN A 117 11.37 10.90 3.47
CA ASN A 117 12.07 11.24 4.72
C ASN A 117 13.34 10.40 4.97
N GLY A 118 13.71 9.53 4.03
CA GLY A 118 14.89 8.66 4.11
C GLY A 118 14.64 7.31 4.81
N ALA A 119 13.50 7.10 5.48
CA ALA A 119 13.17 5.85 6.14
C ALA A 119 12.89 4.73 5.12
N LEU A 120 13.14 3.47 5.53
CA LEU A 120 12.76 2.31 4.74
C LEU A 120 11.32 1.91 5.07
N PHE A 121 10.60 1.46 4.04
CA PHE A 121 9.23 0.97 4.14
C PHE A 121 9.13 -0.35 3.39
N THR A 122 8.74 -1.41 4.09
CA THR A 122 8.59 -2.77 3.54
C THR A 122 7.13 -3.15 3.49
N THR A 123 6.61 -3.50 2.32
CA THR A 123 5.21 -3.91 2.12
C THR A 123 5.09 -5.24 1.40
N SER A 124 3.88 -5.80 1.31
CA SER A 124 3.61 -6.97 0.49
C SER A 124 3.92 -6.69 -0.97
N SER A 125 4.51 -7.65 -1.68
CA SER A 125 4.78 -7.57 -3.12
C SER A 125 3.52 -7.47 -3.99
N THR A 126 2.40 -7.99 -3.46
CA THR A 126 1.09 -7.98 -4.14
C THR A 126 -0.01 -7.49 -3.21
N PRO A 127 -0.05 -6.20 -2.86
CA PRO A 127 -1.09 -5.67 -1.99
C PRO A 127 -2.43 -5.60 -2.75
N LYS A 128 -3.50 -5.85 -2.01
CA LYS A 128 -4.86 -5.96 -2.55
C LYS A 128 -5.74 -4.90 -1.93
N PHE A 129 -6.57 -4.26 -2.76
CA PHE A 129 -7.47 -3.19 -2.34
C PHE A 129 -8.88 -3.48 -2.83
N PHE A 130 -9.86 -2.95 -2.11
CA PHE A 130 -11.27 -3.16 -2.40
C PHE A 130 -12.00 -1.82 -2.42
N LEU A 131 -12.73 -1.57 -3.51
CA LEU A 131 -13.76 -0.55 -3.53
C LEU A 131 -15.10 -1.23 -3.20
N ARG A 132 -15.76 -0.74 -2.15
CA ARG A 132 -17.02 -1.28 -1.65
C ARG A 132 -18.07 -0.17 -1.55
N PRO A 133 -19.36 -0.49 -1.72
CA PRO A 133 -20.45 0.46 -1.53
C PRO A 133 -20.40 1.05 -0.13
N LEU A 134 -20.82 2.31 0.00
CA LEU A 134 -20.99 2.93 1.30
C LEU A 134 -22.03 2.17 2.15
N PRO A 135 -21.94 2.26 3.49
CA PRO A 135 -22.90 1.62 4.38
C PRO A 135 -24.35 1.96 4.01
N GLY A 136 -25.20 0.94 3.90
CA GLY A 136 -26.61 1.08 3.50
C GLY A 136 -26.85 0.94 1.98
N GLN A 137 -25.80 0.90 1.16
CA GLN A 137 -25.92 0.64 -0.28
C GLN A 137 -25.64 -0.82 -0.63
N LYS A 138 -26.33 -1.34 -1.65
CA LYS A 138 -26.14 -2.70 -2.16
C LYS A 138 -25.06 -2.79 -3.23
N PHE A 139 -24.90 -1.73 -4.01
CA PHE A 139 -24.03 -1.67 -5.18
C PHE A 139 -23.27 -0.35 -5.19
N LEU A 140 -22.15 -0.33 -5.91
CA LEU A 140 -21.34 0.87 -6.06
C LEU A 140 -22.13 1.97 -6.79
N SER A 141 -21.97 3.19 -6.30
CA SER A 141 -22.55 4.40 -6.89
C SER A 141 -21.46 5.28 -7.51
N ALA A 142 -21.82 6.03 -8.56
CA ALA A 142 -20.87 6.91 -9.26
C ALA A 142 -20.22 7.91 -8.28
N GLY A 143 -18.91 8.07 -8.37
CA GLY A 143 -18.09 8.93 -7.51
C GLY A 143 -17.61 8.24 -6.21
N GLU A 144 -18.08 7.04 -5.89
CA GLU A 144 -17.54 6.29 -4.76
C GLU A 144 -16.07 5.92 -5.02
N SER A 145 -15.25 6.08 -3.98
CA SER A 145 -13.82 5.87 -4.08
C SER A 145 -13.20 5.35 -2.79
N ALA A 146 -12.04 4.73 -2.93
CA ALA A 146 -11.24 4.20 -1.82
C ALA A 146 -9.77 4.55 -2.02
N PRO A 147 -9.05 4.93 -0.96
CA PRO A 147 -7.62 5.17 -1.04
C PRO A 147 -6.85 3.86 -1.24
N ILE A 148 -5.75 3.92 -1.98
CA ILE A 148 -4.80 2.83 -2.15
C ILE A 148 -3.69 3.02 -1.13
N VAL A 149 -3.72 2.22 -0.07
CA VAL A 149 -2.85 2.39 1.11
C VAL A 149 -1.91 1.20 1.29
N LEU A 150 -0.64 1.36 0.97
CA LEU A 150 0.35 0.34 1.30
C LEU A 150 0.51 0.29 2.82
N THR A 151 0.51 -0.91 3.39
CA THR A 151 0.78 -1.16 4.81
C THR A 151 2.14 -1.82 4.98
N SER A 152 2.84 -1.48 6.06
CA SER A 152 4.11 -2.11 6.37
C SER A 152 3.89 -3.57 6.78
N VAL A 153 4.81 -4.45 6.40
CA VAL A 153 4.86 -5.84 6.85
C VAL A 153 6.12 -6.00 7.71
N PRO A 154 6.01 -6.47 8.96
CA PRO A 154 7.18 -6.67 9.81
C PRO A 154 8.16 -7.64 9.15
N GLU A 155 9.46 -7.31 9.17
CA GLU A 155 10.48 -8.21 8.63
C GLU A 155 10.53 -9.52 9.43
N PRO A 156 10.72 -10.69 8.77
CA PRO A 156 10.87 -11.97 9.45
C PRO A 156 11.99 -11.97 10.51
N GLY A 157 13.04 -11.15 10.34
CA GLY A 157 14.16 -11.03 11.28
C GLY A 157 13.82 -10.32 12.59
N ALA A 158 12.83 -9.41 12.59
CA ALA A 158 12.43 -8.69 13.81
C ALA A 158 11.78 -9.62 14.84
N MET A 159 11.10 -10.68 14.39
CA MET A 159 10.50 -11.70 15.26
C MET A 159 11.54 -12.63 15.90
N ALA A 160 12.74 -12.75 15.32
CA ALA A 160 13.80 -13.60 15.87
C ALA A 160 14.56 -12.94 17.04
N LEU A 161 14.59 -11.60 17.10
CA LEU A 161 15.29 -10.88 18.18
C LEU A 161 14.48 -10.79 19.48
N ILE A 162 13.14 -10.93 19.41
CA ILE A 162 12.28 -10.90 20.60
C ILE A 162 12.44 -12.19 21.43
N SER A 163 12.74 -13.33 20.79
CA SER A 163 12.95 -14.61 21.50
C SER A 163 14.37 -14.79 22.05
N GLY A 164 15.36 -14.05 21.53
CA GLY A 164 16.75 -14.13 21.99
C GLY A 164 17.08 -13.28 23.23
N GLY A 165 16.33 -12.19 23.47
CA GLY A 165 16.65 -11.23 24.53
C GLY A 165 16.35 -11.68 25.96
N LEU A 166 15.49 -12.68 26.16
CA LEU A 166 15.11 -13.16 27.50
C LEU A 166 15.98 -14.32 28.02
N ALA A 167 16.80 -14.95 27.16
CA ALA A 167 17.61 -16.10 27.57
C ALA A 167 18.93 -15.71 28.29
N VAL A 168 19.35 -14.44 28.24
CA VAL A 168 20.66 -14.01 28.78
C VAL A 168 20.61 -13.58 30.26
N LEU A 169 19.43 -13.48 30.88
CA LEU A 169 19.29 -13.01 32.27
C LEU A 169 19.25 -14.11 33.35
N CYS A 170 19.26 -15.39 32.99
CA CYS A 170 19.15 -16.49 33.97
C CYS A 170 20.44 -17.28 34.25
N TYR A 171 21.62 -16.80 33.85
CA TYR A 171 22.89 -17.48 34.16
C TYR A 171 23.88 -16.61 34.94
N ARG A 172 23.50 -16.19 36.15
CA ARG A 172 24.48 -15.90 37.21
C ARG A 172 23.85 -15.92 38.62
N ARG A 173 23.81 -17.10 39.24
CA ARG A 173 23.91 -17.24 40.69
C ARG A 173 24.84 -18.42 40.98
N ARG A 174 26.08 -18.08 41.35
CA ARG A 174 26.83 -18.86 42.34
C ARG A 174 26.34 -18.44 43.72
#